data_AF-A0A2M9CQ37-F1
#
_entry.id   AF-A0A2M9CQ37-F1
#
_cell.length_a   1.000
_cell.length_b   1.000
_cell.length_c   1.000
_cell.angle_alpha   90.00
_cell.angle_beta   90.00
_cell.angle_gamma   90.00
#
_symmetry.space_group_name_H-M   'P 1'
#
loop_
_entity.id
_entity.type
_entity.pdbx_description
1 polymer ?
#
loop_
_entity_poly.entity_id
_entity_poly.type
_entity_poly.pdbx_seq_one_letter_code
_entity_poly.pdbx_strand_id
1 'polypeptide(L)'
;MTLDRLALISDVHGNLTALEAVLDDIASRGITRVLGLGDAIGKGPRGSAVVDRLQEVCEVCVRGNWEDFLPVMQDPSPEFAWWLADLRPDQRVWVRSLPLSHDLLLSGRRVRLLHASARSVYSKLFFRDVREGFDGMFATTELTGDGPTPDVVVYGDVHDAFVRTSRGRTLINVGSVGNPLDEPVPSYVVLEGVADSPDRGPFSVQVVRVPYDVEAEIAVAHALGMPQVGPWEVELRTGVYRGLQASVAPAEQVPDPHVRLEAYGRALFSRLTDDTNLTVRVLPDGLGVCVVHAVRGGGTIFVAHDRSVLYVASSMDFERGLAAFRSGSRTPREKFDVTR
;
A
#
# COMPACT_ATOMS: atom_id res chain seq x y z
N MET A 1 38.78 0.00 5.26
CA MET A 1 37.81 0.95 4.65
C MET A 1 36.52 0.77 5.40
N THR A 2 35.97 1.83 5.99
CA THR A 2 34.64 1.81 6.61
C THR A 2 33.59 1.81 5.52
N LEU A 3 32.55 0.99 5.68
CA LEU A 3 31.41 0.96 4.78
C LEU A 3 30.37 1.97 5.27
N ASP A 4 29.92 2.83 4.37
CA ASP A 4 28.80 3.75 4.55
C ASP A 4 27.51 3.10 4.07
N ARG A 5 26.43 3.39 4.79
CA ARG A 5 25.07 2.95 4.46
C ARG A 5 24.20 4.18 4.20
N LEU A 6 23.50 4.18 3.07
CA LEU A 6 22.56 5.22 2.69
C LEU A 6 21.17 4.58 2.56
N ALA A 7 20.17 5.18 3.21
CA ALA A 7 18.77 4.80 3.03
C ALA A 7 18.12 5.71 1.97
N LEU A 8 17.44 5.11 1.00
CA LEU A 8 16.72 5.81 -0.06
C LEU A 8 15.24 5.51 0.06
N ILE A 9 14.46 6.56 0.25
CA ILE A 9 12.99 6.53 0.38
C ILE A 9 12.36 7.31 -0.77
N SER A 10 11.15 6.95 -1.16
CA SER A 10 10.39 7.65 -2.22
C SER A 10 8.89 7.54 -1.99
N ASP A 11 8.12 8.40 -2.66
CA ASP A 11 6.68 8.26 -2.83
C ASP A 11 5.96 8.14 -1.47
N VAL A 12 6.27 9.04 -0.55
CA VAL A 12 5.69 9.10 0.80
C VAL A 12 4.24 9.56 0.77
N HIS A 13 3.88 10.41 -0.20
CA HIS A 13 2.50 10.77 -0.49
C HIS A 13 1.66 11.18 0.74
N GLY A 14 2.22 12.02 1.61
CA GLY A 14 1.50 12.50 2.80
C GLY A 14 1.13 11.41 3.82
N ASN A 15 1.68 10.19 3.71
CA ASN A 15 1.47 9.10 4.65
C ASN A 15 2.53 9.17 5.76
N LEU A 16 2.25 10.01 6.76
CA LEU A 16 3.20 10.25 7.85
C LEU A 16 3.39 9.01 8.74
N THR A 17 2.37 8.16 8.93
CA THR A 17 2.51 6.95 9.76
C THR A 17 3.49 5.97 9.13
N ALA A 18 3.41 5.77 7.82
CA ALA A 18 4.37 4.93 7.10
C ALA A 18 5.77 5.53 7.11
N LEU A 19 5.89 6.86 6.96
CA LEU A 19 7.18 7.54 7.01
C LEU A 19 7.87 7.33 8.37
N GLU A 20 7.19 7.57 9.48
CA GLU A 20 7.79 7.40 10.81
C GLU A 20 8.19 5.93 11.04
N ALA A 21 7.36 4.96 10.65
CA ALA A 21 7.72 3.55 10.77
C ALA A 21 9.00 3.20 9.98
N VAL A 22 9.12 3.71 8.75
CA VAL A 22 10.32 3.52 7.91
C VAL A 22 11.54 4.22 8.51
N LEU A 23 11.39 5.45 9.01
CA LEU A 23 12.49 6.20 9.65
C LEU A 23 12.96 5.52 10.94
N ASP A 24 12.05 4.96 11.73
CA ASP A 24 12.36 4.19 12.94
C ASP A 24 13.16 2.92 12.58
N ASP A 25 12.77 2.19 11.52
CA ASP A 25 13.53 1.03 11.05
C ASP A 25 14.93 1.44 10.54
N ILE A 26 15.03 2.52 9.76
CA ILE A 26 16.31 3.10 9.30
C ILE A 26 17.22 3.45 10.49
N ALA A 27 16.67 4.14 11.50
CA ALA A 27 17.39 4.54 12.70
C ALA A 27 17.84 3.33 13.53
N SER A 28 16.99 2.30 13.66
CA SER A 28 17.31 1.06 14.38
C SER A 28 18.50 0.30 13.77
N ARG A 29 18.72 0.47 12.46
CA ARG A 29 19.87 -0.09 11.73
C ARG A 29 21.14 0.75 11.89
N GLY A 30 21.05 1.91 12.54
CA GLY A 30 22.16 2.87 12.68
C GLY A 30 22.52 3.55 11.35
N ILE A 31 21.54 3.73 10.45
CA ILE A 31 21.74 4.47 9.20
C ILE A 31 21.36 5.92 9.44
N THR A 32 22.29 6.84 9.23
CA THR A 32 22.09 8.29 9.48
C THR A 32 21.95 9.11 8.20
N ARG A 33 22.22 8.52 7.03
CA ARG A 33 22.14 9.18 5.74
C ARG A 33 20.87 8.74 5.02
N VAL A 34 19.90 9.64 4.92
CA VAL A 34 18.62 9.39 4.26
C VAL A 34 18.49 10.31 3.04
N LEU A 35 18.06 9.75 1.91
CA LEU A 35 17.84 10.48 0.66
C LEU A 35 16.41 10.23 0.15
N GLY A 36 15.70 11.31 -0.15
CA GLY A 36 14.32 11.28 -0.65
C GLY A 36 14.25 11.39 -2.17
N LEU A 37 13.47 10.53 -2.83
CA LEU A 37 13.37 10.46 -4.28
C LEU A 37 12.09 11.08 -4.87
N GLY A 38 11.44 11.97 -4.12
CA GLY A 38 10.28 12.74 -4.57
C GLY A 38 8.94 12.14 -4.14
N ASP A 39 7.87 12.82 -4.53
CA ASP A 39 6.47 12.50 -4.21
C ASP A 39 6.23 12.40 -2.70
N ALA A 40 6.69 13.43 -1.98
CA ALA A 40 6.43 13.64 -0.57
C ALA A 40 4.97 14.03 -0.30
N ILE A 41 4.36 14.75 -1.25
CA ILE A 41 3.02 15.35 -1.10
C ILE A 41 1.96 14.62 -1.95
N GLY A 42 0.70 14.89 -1.61
CA GLY A 42 -0.46 14.40 -2.36
C GLY A 42 -0.80 12.93 -2.13
N LYS A 43 -1.94 12.50 -2.67
CA LYS A 43 -2.63 11.21 -2.44
C LYS A 43 -3.08 10.98 -0.99
N GLY A 44 -2.18 11.05 0.00
CA GLY A 44 -2.47 10.90 1.43
C GLY A 44 -2.71 12.24 2.13
N PRO A 45 -3.02 12.21 3.45
CA PRO A 45 -3.67 13.33 4.12
C PRO A 45 -2.72 14.36 4.77
N ARG A 46 -1.42 14.07 4.91
CA ARG A 46 -0.50 14.86 5.74
C ARG A 46 0.75 15.31 4.99
N GLY A 47 0.58 15.91 3.81
CA GLY A 47 1.69 16.38 2.98
C GLY A 47 2.59 17.40 3.69
N SER A 48 2.01 18.37 4.41
CA SER A 48 2.76 19.38 5.14
C SER A 48 3.64 18.78 6.24
N ALA A 49 3.12 17.86 7.04
CA ALA A 49 3.90 17.21 8.10
C ALA A 49 5.00 16.30 7.54
N VAL A 50 4.73 15.62 6.41
CA VAL A 50 5.77 14.85 5.69
C VAL A 50 6.89 15.77 5.19
N VAL A 51 6.57 16.93 4.61
CA VAL A 51 7.59 17.89 4.16
C VAL A 51 8.48 18.33 5.33
N ASP A 52 7.89 18.70 6.48
CA ASP A 52 8.65 19.10 7.66
C ASP A 52 9.60 17.98 8.11
N ARG A 53 9.10 16.73 8.11
CA ARG A 53 9.89 15.58 8.51
C ARG A 53 11.05 15.31 7.54
N LEU A 54 10.82 15.38 6.24
CA LEU A 54 11.87 15.20 5.23
C LEU A 54 12.94 16.29 5.31
N GLN A 55 12.56 17.54 5.61
CA GLN A 55 13.52 18.63 5.82
C GLN A 55 14.43 18.39 7.05
N GLU A 56 13.93 17.68 8.06
CA GLU A 56 14.70 17.33 9.25
C GLU A 56 15.68 16.17 9.01
N VAL A 57 15.24 15.12 8.30
CA VAL A 57 15.96 13.84 8.26
C VAL A 57 16.73 13.57 6.98
N CYS A 58 16.32 14.15 5.85
CA CYS A 58 16.96 13.86 4.56
C CYS A 58 18.16 14.78 4.32
N GLU A 59 19.29 14.18 3.97
CA GLU A 59 20.47 14.90 3.48
C GLU A 59 20.18 15.56 2.13
N VAL A 60 19.41 14.86 1.28
CA VAL A 60 19.01 15.30 -0.06
C VAL A 60 17.60 14.82 -0.35
N CYS A 61 16.81 15.67 -1.00
CA CYS A 61 15.57 15.28 -1.67
C CYS A 61 15.64 15.68 -3.13
N VAL A 62 15.24 14.81 -4.06
CA VAL A 62 14.97 15.18 -5.45
C VAL A 62 13.47 15.38 -5.68
N ARG A 63 13.12 16.17 -6.68
CA ARG A 63 11.72 16.55 -6.96
C ARG A 63 10.95 15.44 -7.67
N GLY A 64 9.78 15.10 -7.13
CA GLY A 64 8.81 14.23 -7.80
C GLY A 64 7.79 14.99 -8.66
N ASN A 65 6.91 14.27 -9.34
CA ASN A 65 5.91 14.94 -10.16
C ASN A 65 4.88 15.69 -9.31
N TRP A 66 4.55 15.21 -8.10
CA TRP A 66 3.60 15.93 -7.22
C TRP A 66 4.18 17.27 -6.77
N GLU A 67 5.47 17.33 -6.44
CA GLU A 67 6.16 18.60 -6.17
C GLU A 67 6.26 19.49 -7.41
N ASP A 68 6.29 18.90 -8.60
CA ASP A 68 6.39 19.67 -9.85
C ASP A 68 5.08 20.35 -10.23
N PHE A 69 3.94 19.62 -10.22
CA PHE A 69 2.66 20.15 -10.71
C PHE A 69 1.78 20.79 -9.63
N LEU A 70 1.71 20.23 -8.41
CA LEU A 70 0.68 20.63 -7.44
C LEU A 70 0.85 22.09 -6.97
N PRO A 71 2.06 22.57 -6.60
CA PRO A 71 2.26 23.93 -6.09
C PRO A 71 2.00 25.04 -7.11
N VAL A 72 1.97 24.70 -8.41
CA VAL A 72 1.80 25.64 -9.52
C VAL A 72 0.46 25.48 -10.25
N MET A 73 -0.41 24.60 -9.77
CA MET A 73 -1.71 24.34 -10.39
C MET A 73 -2.59 25.59 -10.35
N GLN A 74 -3.09 25.99 -11.52
CA GLN A 74 -4.08 27.05 -11.67
C GLN A 74 -5.48 26.43 -11.64
N ASP A 75 -6.41 27.09 -10.93
CA ASP A 75 -7.80 26.66 -10.78
C ASP A 75 -7.96 25.15 -10.45
N PRO A 76 -7.34 24.69 -9.34
CA PRO A 76 -7.40 23.28 -8.98
C PRO A 76 -8.84 22.82 -8.74
N SER A 77 -9.14 21.57 -9.13
CA SER A 77 -10.39 20.92 -8.72
C SER A 77 -10.48 20.91 -7.18
N PRO A 78 -11.68 20.77 -6.58
CA PRO A 78 -11.82 20.74 -5.12
C PRO A 78 -10.90 19.73 -4.42
N GLU A 79 -10.62 18.60 -5.08
CA GLU A 79 -9.70 17.56 -4.58
C GLU A 79 -8.26 18.06 -4.52
N PHE A 80 -7.73 18.61 -5.62
CA PHE A 80 -6.37 19.17 -5.65
C PHE A 80 -6.23 20.43 -4.78
N ALA A 81 -7.30 21.22 -4.67
CA ALA A 81 -7.33 22.39 -3.80
C ALA A 81 -7.14 21.99 -2.34
N TRP A 82 -7.68 20.84 -1.92
CA TRP A 82 -7.51 20.30 -0.57
C TRP A 82 -6.04 19.94 -0.29
N TRP A 83 -5.39 19.16 -1.16
CA TRP A 83 -3.97 18.82 -0.99
C TRP A 83 -3.05 20.03 -1.11
N LEU A 84 -3.38 21.01 -1.96
CA LEU A 84 -2.62 22.24 -2.06
C LEU A 84 -2.77 23.12 -0.81
N ALA A 85 -3.97 23.16 -0.21
CA ALA A 85 -4.25 23.94 0.99
C ALA A 85 -3.54 23.42 2.24
N ASP A 86 -3.24 22.12 2.31
CA ASP A 86 -2.41 21.52 3.36
C ASP A 86 -1.00 22.14 3.41
N LEU A 87 -0.43 22.50 2.27
CA LEU A 87 0.94 23.02 2.18
C LEU A 87 1.05 24.49 2.54
N ARG A 88 1.97 24.81 3.44
CA ARG A 88 2.34 26.19 3.78
C ARG A 88 3.09 26.89 2.62
N PRO A 89 3.08 28.23 2.55
CA PRO A 89 3.78 28.97 1.49
C PRO A 89 5.28 28.66 1.39
N ASP A 90 5.98 28.53 2.52
CA ASP A 90 7.41 28.17 2.60
C ASP A 90 7.68 26.77 2.04
N GLN A 91 6.79 25.81 2.34
CA GLN A 91 6.90 24.44 1.85
C GLN A 91 6.71 24.37 0.34
N ARG A 92 5.76 25.14 -0.23
CA ARG A 92 5.55 25.22 -1.68
C ARG A 92 6.80 25.73 -2.41
N VAL A 93 7.50 26.70 -1.82
CA VAL A 93 8.78 27.19 -2.35
C VAL A 93 9.85 26.11 -2.24
N TRP A 94 9.95 25.44 -1.09
CA TRP A 94 10.94 24.40 -0.86
C TRP A 94 10.80 23.23 -1.83
N VAL A 95 9.61 22.64 -1.97
CA VAL A 95 9.39 21.51 -2.90
C VAL A 95 9.70 21.88 -4.35
N ARG A 96 9.41 23.13 -4.74
CA ARG A 96 9.74 23.72 -6.05
C ARG A 96 11.19 24.14 -6.21
N SER A 97 12.02 24.04 -5.16
CA SER A 97 13.45 24.31 -5.20
C SER A 97 14.29 23.03 -5.30
N LEU A 98 13.70 21.86 -5.00
CA LEU A 98 14.39 20.57 -5.01
C LEU A 98 15.05 20.29 -6.38
N PRO A 99 16.28 19.77 -6.42
CA PRO A 99 16.93 19.38 -7.67
C PRO A 99 16.15 18.25 -8.36
N LEU A 100 16.25 18.16 -9.68
CA LEU A 100 15.61 17.10 -10.46
C LEU A 100 16.40 15.78 -10.43
N SER A 101 17.70 15.85 -10.10
CA SER A 101 18.56 14.69 -9.92
C SER A 101 19.70 15.00 -8.95
N HIS A 102 20.31 13.95 -8.42
CA HIS A 102 21.49 14.03 -7.55
C HIS A 102 22.45 12.89 -7.86
N ASP A 103 23.72 13.21 -8.08
CA ASP A 103 24.77 12.23 -8.38
C ASP A 103 25.72 12.08 -7.18
N LEU A 104 26.09 10.83 -6.87
CA LEU A 104 27.07 10.51 -5.83
C LEU A 104 28.01 9.38 -6.28
N LEU A 105 29.11 9.20 -5.55
CA LEU A 105 30.09 8.16 -5.80
C LEU A 105 30.11 7.16 -4.64
N LEU A 106 29.96 5.87 -4.95
CA LEU A 106 29.96 4.81 -3.95
C LEU A 106 30.71 3.58 -4.47
N SER A 107 31.81 3.20 -3.82
CA SER A 107 32.65 2.05 -4.22
C SER A 107 33.03 2.06 -5.70
N GLY A 108 33.48 3.22 -6.19
CA GLY A 108 33.89 3.46 -7.57
C GLY A 108 32.74 3.50 -8.56
N ARG A 109 31.47 3.45 -8.12
CA ARG A 109 30.28 3.51 -8.97
C ARG A 109 29.64 4.89 -8.91
N ARG A 110 29.32 5.43 -10.08
CA ARG A 110 28.51 6.66 -10.19
C ARG A 110 27.06 6.28 -10.00
N VAL A 111 26.44 6.78 -8.93
CA VAL A 111 25.04 6.54 -8.60
C VAL A 111 24.27 7.82 -8.90
N ARG A 112 23.24 7.72 -9.75
CA ARG A 112 22.31 8.82 -10.04
C ARG A 112 20.97 8.56 -9.37
N LEU A 113 20.49 9.55 -8.66
CA LEU A 113 19.20 9.59 -7.99
C LEU A 113 18.28 10.53 -8.76
N LEU A 114 17.08 10.07 -9.08
CA LEU A 114 16.05 10.86 -9.77
C LEU A 114 14.67 10.31 -9.42
N HIS A 115 13.59 11.02 -9.71
CA HIS A 115 12.24 10.55 -9.36
C HIS A 115 11.68 9.49 -10.32
N ALA A 116 11.47 9.82 -11.61
CA ALA A 116 10.79 8.94 -12.57
C ALA A 116 11.70 8.40 -13.68
N SER A 117 12.28 9.27 -14.51
CA SER A 117 13.30 8.88 -15.48
C SER A 117 14.24 10.05 -15.81
N ALA A 118 15.34 9.75 -16.51
CA ALA A 118 16.25 10.77 -17.02
C ALA A 118 15.57 11.70 -18.06
N ARG A 119 14.40 11.35 -18.60
CA ARG A 119 13.70 12.19 -19.58
C ARG A 119 12.85 13.26 -18.92
N SER A 120 12.02 12.89 -17.94
CA SER A 120 11.18 13.80 -17.18
C SER A 120 10.70 13.16 -15.89
N VAL A 121 10.24 13.99 -14.93
CA VAL A 121 9.57 13.53 -13.70
C VAL A 121 8.21 12.85 -13.96
N TYR A 122 7.73 12.82 -15.21
CA TYR A 122 6.43 12.23 -15.60
C TYR A 122 6.58 10.95 -16.45
N SER A 123 7.79 10.66 -16.93
CA SER A 123 8.03 9.57 -17.86
C SER A 123 8.31 8.31 -17.06
N LYS A 124 7.29 7.44 -16.98
CA LYS A 124 7.29 6.23 -16.18
C LYS A 124 8.12 5.12 -16.81
N LEU A 125 8.75 4.32 -15.97
CA LEU A 125 9.41 3.08 -16.37
C LEU A 125 9.02 1.97 -15.39
N PHE A 126 8.50 0.86 -15.89
CA PHE A 126 8.16 -0.33 -15.12
C PHE A 126 9.21 -1.43 -15.30
N PHE A 127 9.22 -2.42 -14.40
CA PHE A 127 10.16 -3.54 -14.46
C PHE A 127 10.16 -4.27 -15.82
N ARG A 128 8.97 -4.42 -16.42
CA ARG A 128 8.74 -5.18 -17.67
C ARG A 128 9.13 -4.42 -18.94
N ASP A 129 9.46 -3.14 -18.84
CA ASP A 129 9.74 -2.34 -20.02
C ASP A 129 10.98 -2.81 -20.78
N VAL A 130 10.92 -2.61 -22.09
CA VAL A 130 11.92 -3.08 -23.05
C VAL A 130 13.25 -2.34 -22.90
N ARG A 131 14.28 -2.85 -23.56
CA ARG A 131 15.66 -2.38 -23.45
C ARG A 131 15.83 -0.87 -23.64
N GLU A 132 15.08 -0.25 -24.55
CA GLU A 132 15.17 1.19 -24.82
C GLU A 132 14.83 2.03 -23.58
N GLY A 133 13.78 1.66 -22.84
CA GLY A 133 13.43 2.32 -21.58
C GLY A 133 14.51 2.15 -20.52
N PHE A 134 15.06 0.94 -20.37
CA PHE A 134 16.16 0.67 -19.44
C PHE A 134 17.41 1.50 -19.78
N ASP A 135 17.85 1.49 -21.04
CA ASP A 135 19.07 2.21 -21.45
C ASP A 135 18.86 3.73 -21.36
N GLY A 136 17.63 4.22 -21.59
CA GLY A 136 17.25 5.63 -21.45
C GLY A 136 17.39 6.19 -20.03
N MET A 137 17.29 5.35 -18.98
CA MET A 137 17.48 5.79 -17.59
C MET A 137 18.88 6.32 -17.29
N PHE A 138 19.87 5.87 -18.07
CA PHE A 138 21.28 6.24 -17.88
C PHE A 138 21.72 7.38 -18.79
N ALA A 139 20.80 7.95 -19.58
CA ALA A 139 21.11 9.07 -20.46
C ALA A 139 21.45 10.33 -19.66
N THR A 140 22.38 11.11 -20.20
CA THR A 140 22.64 12.48 -19.76
C THR A 140 21.72 13.40 -20.57
N THR A 141 20.81 14.10 -19.88
CA THR A 141 19.78 14.98 -20.45
C THR A 141 19.78 16.33 -19.72
N GLU A 142 18.95 17.28 -20.18
CA GLU A 142 18.72 18.54 -19.47
C GLU A 142 18.28 18.33 -18.00
N LEU A 143 17.46 17.32 -17.74
CA LEU A 143 16.99 16.98 -16.38
C LEU A 143 18.14 16.53 -15.47
N THR A 144 19.11 15.81 -16.03
CA THR A 144 20.21 15.22 -15.27
C THR A 144 21.51 16.03 -15.30
N GLY A 145 21.51 17.18 -15.99
CA GLY A 145 22.70 18.01 -16.20
C GLY A 145 23.71 17.41 -17.18
N ASP A 146 24.93 17.92 -17.16
CA ASP A 146 26.06 17.56 -18.05
C ASP A 146 27.05 16.56 -17.43
N GLY A 147 26.65 15.94 -16.30
CA GLY A 147 27.46 14.99 -15.56
C GLY A 147 27.77 13.70 -16.34
N PRO A 148 28.79 12.95 -15.90
CA PRO A 148 29.16 11.67 -16.51
C PRO A 148 28.00 10.67 -16.46
N THR A 149 28.00 9.72 -17.40
CA THR A 149 27.02 8.63 -17.42
C THR A 149 27.10 7.79 -16.13
N PRO A 150 25.98 7.51 -15.46
CA PRO A 150 25.97 6.71 -14.23
C PRO A 150 26.17 5.22 -14.49
N ASP A 151 26.70 4.51 -13.49
CA ASP A 151 26.73 3.03 -13.43
C ASP A 151 25.44 2.49 -12.78
N VAL A 152 24.88 3.25 -11.83
CA VAL A 152 23.70 2.89 -11.05
C VAL A 152 22.68 4.03 -11.13
N VAL A 153 21.42 3.70 -11.37
CA VAL A 153 20.30 4.65 -11.27
C VAL A 153 19.33 4.14 -10.21
N VAL A 154 18.92 5.03 -9.31
CA VAL A 154 17.91 4.75 -8.28
C VAL A 154 16.76 5.74 -8.44
N TYR A 155 15.52 5.23 -8.45
CA TYR A 155 14.31 6.04 -8.68
C TYR A 155 13.05 5.50 -7.98
N GLY A 156 11.93 6.21 -8.11
CA GLY A 156 10.60 5.93 -7.54
C GLY A 156 9.48 5.94 -8.62
N ASP A 157 8.43 6.76 -8.44
CA ASP A 157 7.30 7.04 -9.36
C ASP A 157 6.32 5.88 -9.62
N VAL A 158 6.80 4.69 -9.98
CA VAL A 158 5.92 3.55 -10.30
C VAL A 158 5.50 2.72 -9.09
N HIS A 159 6.09 2.98 -7.92
CA HIS A 159 5.78 2.35 -6.63
C HIS A 159 6.05 0.85 -6.51
N ASP A 160 6.73 0.25 -7.50
CA ASP A 160 7.21 -1.13 -7.46
C ASP A 160 8.66 -1.16 -6.96
N ALA A 161 9.01 -2.01 -6.00
CA ALA A 161 10.40 -2.17 -5.59
C ALA A 161 11.10 -3.27 -6.40
N PHE A 162 12.18 -2.94 -7.09
CA PHE A 162 12.94 -3.92 -7.86
C PHE A 162 14.40 -3.52 -8.09
N VAL A 163 15.23 -4.53 -8.41
CA VAL A 163 16.61 -4.36 -8.88
C VAL A 163 16.79 -5.08 -10.21
N ARG A 164 17.25 -4.36 -11.23
CA ARG A 164 17.51 -4.89 -12.57
C ARG A 164 18.92 -4.54 -13.03
N THR A 165 19.68 -5.55 -13.47
CA THR A 165 21.04 -5.36 -13.96
C THR A 165 21.15 -5.69 -15.45
N SER A 166 21.97 -4.93 -16.18
CA SER A 166 22.31 -5.25 -17.58
C SER A 166 23.63 -4.60 -17.99
N ARG A 167 24.55 -5.38 -18.58
CA ARG A 167 25.82 -4.89 -19.17
C ARG A 167 26.61 -3.94 -18.25
N GLY A 168 26.72 -4.27 -16.97
CA GLY A 168 27.46 -3.47 -15.98
C GLY A 168 26.68 -2.29 -15.38
N ARG A 169 25.42 -2.08 -15.79
CA ARG A 169 24.52 -1.08 -15.21
C ARG A 169 23.54 -1.70 -14.23
N THR A 170 23.16 -0.94 -13.20
CA THR A 170 22.15 -1.35 -12.21
C THR A 170 21.05 -0.30 -12.14
N LEU A 171 19.81 -0.70 -12.36
CA LEU A 171 18.63 0.12 -12.17
C LEU A 171 17.86 -0.38 -10.95
N ILE A 172 17.52 0.53 -10.05
CA ILE A 172 16.86 0.23 -8.78
C ILE A 172 15.62 1.11 -8.68
N ASN A 173 14.46 0.52 -8.47
CA ASN A 173 13.30 1.25 -7.97
C ASN A 173 13.14 0.97 -6.49
N VAL A 174 12.99 2.01 -5.67
CA VAL A 174 12.89 1.87 -4.21
C VAL A 174 11.49 1.47 -3.74
N GLY A 175 10.52 1.42 -4.65
CA GLY A 175 9.10 1.27 -4.37
C GLY A 175 8.56 2.55 -3.73
N SER A 176 7.62 2.40 -2.80
CA SER A 176 6.96 3.54 -2.16
C SER A 176 6.85 3.33 -0.66
N VAL A 177 7.14 4.40 0.10
CA VAL A 177 6.90 4.44 1.54
C VAL A 177 5.41 4.55 1.83
N GLY A 178 4.71 5.46 1.16
CA GLY A 178 3.36 5.83 1.56
C GLY A 178 2.22 5.18 0.80
N ASN A 179 2.49 4.62 -0.38
CA ASN A 179 1.49 4.05 -1.27
C ASN A 179 2.05 2.92 -2.15
N PRO A 180 2.64 1.85 -1.60
CA PRO A 180 3.21 0.77 -2.41
C PRO A 180 2.15 0.02 -3.24
N LEU A 181 2.47 -0.29 -4.50
CA LEU A 181 1.52 -0.87 -5.47
C LEU A 181 1.88 -2.29 -5.95
N ASP A 182 3.04 -2.80 -5.54
CA ASP A 182 3.43 -4.19 -5.78
C ASP A 182 2.97 -5.14 -4.65
N GLU A 183 3.08 -4.67 -3.41
CA GLU A 183 2.58 -5.28 -2.18
C GLU A 183 2.19 -4.15 -1.20
N PRO A 184 1.13 -4.26 -0.39
CA PRO A 184 0.68 -3.20 0.54
C PRO A 184 1.59 -3.04 1.78
N VAL A 185 2.92 -3.09 1.61
CA VAL A 185 3.91 -2.88 2.68
C VAL A 185 4.95 -1.86 2.21
N PRO A 186 5.14 -0.75 2.97
CA PRO A 186 6.14 0.27 2.67
C PRO A 186 7.50 -0.30 2.33
N SER A 187 8.20 0.32 1.39
CA SER A 187 9.55 -0.07 1.01
C SER A 187 10.54 1.09 1.00
N TYR A 188 11.80 0.74 1.23
CA TYR A 188 12.93 1.62 0.99
C TYR A 188 14.16 0.77 0.61
N VAL A 189 15.23 1.43 0.14
CA VAL A 189 16.48 0.75 -0.26
C VAL A 189 17.64 1.18 0.63
N VAL A 190 18.48 0.22 1.03
CA VAL A 190 19.81 0.51 1.58
C VAL A 190 20.86 0.25 0.51
N LEU A 191 21.66 1.28 0.22
CA LEU A 191 22.94 1.12 -0.48
C LEU A 191 24.08 1.09 0.53
N GLU A 192 25.01 0.16 0.35
CA GLU A 192 26.20 0.06 1.20
C GLU A 192 27.46 -0.02 0.34
N GLY A 193 28.47 0.78 0.70
CA GLY A 193 29.76 0.82 0.01
C GLY A 193 30.73 1.82 0.65
N VAL A 194 31.82 2.14 -0.03
CA VAL A 194 32.79 3.14 0.44
C VAL A 194 32.43 4.48 -0.20
N ALA A 195 31.97 5.46 0.59
CA ALA A 195 31.58 6.76 0.05
C ALA A 195 32.76 7.49 -0.60
N ASP A 196 32.46 8.23 -1.68
CA ASP A 196 33.38 9.12 -2.39
C ASP A 196 34.66 8.47 -2.93
N SER A 197 34.72 7.13 -2.94
CA SER A 197 35.86 6.39 -3.45
C SER A 197 35.74 6.19 -4.97
N PRO A 198 36.75 6.60 -5.77
CA PRO A 198 36.78 6.32 -7.21
C PRO A 198 37.16 4.86 -7.53
N ASP A 199 37.68 4.13 -6.55
CA ASP A 199 38.14 2.76 -6.71
C ASP A 199 36.99 1.78 -6.54
N ARG A 200 37.00 0.70 -7.34
CA ARG A 200 35.99 -0.34 -7.21
C ARG A 200 36.12 -1.02 -5.85
N GLY A 201 35.02 -1.04 -5.11
CA GLY A 201 34.90 -1.68 -3.81
C GLY A 201 33.63 -2.54 -3.66
N PRO A 202 33.43 -3.14 -2.48
CA PRO A 202 32.18 -3.81 -2.11
C PRO A 202 30.99 -2.89 -2.30
N PHE A 203 29.92 -3.38 -2.90
CA PHE A 203 28.68 -2.63 -3.12
C PHE A 203 27.51 -3.58 -2.91
N SER A 204 26.60 -3.24 -2.00
CA SER A 204 25.40 -4.02 -1.74
C SER A 204 24.14 -3.17 -1.88
N VAL A 205 23.05 -3.83 -2.25
CA VAL A 205 21.72 -3.25 -2.39
C VAL A 205 20.77 -4.13 -1.58
N GLN A 206 20.00 -3.53 -0.69
CA GLN A 206 18.98 -4.22 0.09
C GLN A 206 17.65 -3.51 -0.11
N VAL A 207 16.62 -4.23 -0.53
CA VAL A 207 15.23 -3.74 -0.52
C VAL A 207 14.62 -4.16 0.80
N VAL A 208 14.14 -3.20 1.57
CA VAL A 208 13.59 -3.42 2.91
C VAL A 208 12.10 -3.11 2.90
N ARG A 209 11.31 -3.94 3.60
CA ARG A 209 9.86 -3.77 3.77
C ARG A 209 9.55 -3.56 5.24
N VAL A 210 8.74 -2.56 5.55
CA VAL A 210 8.45 -2.14 6.92
C VAL A 210 6.93 -2.06 7.12
N PRO A 211 6.31 -2.96 7.91
CA PRO A 211 4.89 -2.84 8.21
C PRO A 211 4.63 -1.64 9.12
N TYR A 212 3.44 -1.04 8.99
CA TYR A 212 2.99 0.09 9.81
C TYR A 212 1.49 -0.06 10.09
N ASP A 213 0.96 0.78 10.99
CA ASP A 213 -0.47 0.81 11.29
C ASP A 213 -1.26 1.54 10.19
N VAL A 214 -1.66 0.76 9.17
CA VAL A 214 -2.46 1.23 8.03
C VAL A 214 -3.79 1.84 8.49
N GLU A 215 -4.44 1.23 9.48
CA GLU A 215 -5.76 1.67 9.93
C GLU A 215 -5.67 2.99 10.71
N ALA A 216 -4.57 3.24 11.43
CA ALA A 216 -4.33 4.55 12.04
C ALA A 216 -4.18 5.66 10.99
N GLU A 217 -3.47 5.43 9.87
CA GLU A 217 -3.38 6.41 8.78
C GLU A 217 -4.75 6.68 8.15
N ILE A 218 -5.52 5.61 7.90
CA ILE A 218 -6.87 5.71 7.33
C ILE A 218 -7.78 6.52 8.27
N ALA A 219 -7.72 6.28 9.58
CA ALA A 219 -8.49 7.04 10.56
C ALA A 219 -8.14 8.54 10.54
N VAL A 220 -6.86 8.88 10.35
CA VAL A 220 -6.43 10.27 10.17
C VAL A 220 -6.99 10.86 8.87
N ALA A 221 -6.96 10.11 7.77
CA ALA A 221 -7.51 10.56 6.49
C ALA A 221 -9.01 10.90 6.59
N HIS A 222 -9.79 10.07 7.30
CA HIS A 222 -11.20 10.34 7.61
C HIS A 222 -11.37 11.58 8.50
N ALA A 223 -10.59 11.68 9.58
CA ALA A 223 -10.70 12.79 10.53
C ALA A 223 -10.40 14.15 9.89
N LEU A 224 -9.49 14.19 8.92
CA LEU A 224 -9.13 15.39 8.16
C LEU A 224 -10.07 15.66 6.97
N GLY A 225 -11.04 14.79 6.72
CA GLY A 225 -11.99 14.92 5.62
C GLY A 225 -11.30 14.88 4.25
N MET A 226 -10.27 14.04 4.11
CA MET A 226 -9.52 13.93 2.86
C MET A 226 -10.44 13.54 1.69
N PRO A 227 -10.30 14.17 0.50
CA PRO A 227 -11.01 13.69 -0.69
C PRO A 227 -10.47 12.31 -1.10
N GLN A 228 -11.30 11.51 -1.77
CA GLN A 228 -10.89 10.20 -2.29
C GLN A 228 -10.35 9.22 -1.22
N VAL A 229 -10.86 9.30 0.03
CA VAL A 229 -10.47 8.36 1.10
C VAL A 229 -10.79 6.91 0.73
N GLY A 230 -11.95 6.64 0.13
CA GLY A 230 -12.31 5.26 -0.28
C GLY A 230 -11.27 4.61 -1.21
N PRO A 231 -10.89 5.25 -2.33
CA PRO A 231 -9.81 4.73 -3.16
C PRO A 231 -8.45 4.62 -2.46
N TRP A 232 -8.12 5.56 -1.56
CA TRP A 232 -6.90 5.50 -0.76
C TRP A 232 -6.86 4.29 0.19
N GLU A 233 -7.98 3.98 0.84
CA GLU A 233 -8.08 2.78 1.69
C GLU A 233 -7.80 1.49 0.92
N VAL A 234 -8.34 1.38 -0.29
CA VAL A 234 -8.11 0.21 -1.15
C VAL A 234 -6.64 0.13 -1.55
N GLU A 235 -6.03 1.26 -1.94
CA GLU A 235 -4.59 1.32 -2.22
C GLU A 235 -3.77 0.83 -1.02
N LEU A 236 -4.00 1.38 0.17
CA LEU A 236 -3.21 1.03 1.36
C LEU A 236 -3.40 -0.42 1.82
N ARG A 237 -4.60 -0.98 1.69
CA ARG A 237 -4.89 -2.36 2.14
C ARG A 237 -4.51 -3.43 1.13
N THR A 238 -4.44 -3.08 -0.16
CA THR A 238 -4.37 -4.09 -1.23
C THR A 238 -3.26 -3.86 -2.27
N GLY A 239 -2.66 -2.67 -2.31
CA GLY A 239 -1.74 -2.27 -3.38
C GLY A 239 -2.43 -1.98 -4.73
N VAL A 240 -3.76 -2.04 -4.81
CA VAL A 240 -4.48 -1.79 -6.06
C VAL A 240 -4.68 -0.30 -6.29
N TYR A 241 -3.95 0.24 -7.27
CA TYR A 241 -4.01 1.64 -7.69
C TYR A 241 -5.43 2.11 -8.00
N ARG A 242 -5.80 3.31 -7.55
CA ARG A 242 -7.14 3.91 -7.71
C ARG A 242 -7.66 3.95 -9.15
N GLY A 243 -6.77 4.15 -10.13
CA GLY A 243 -7.15 4.13 -11.55
C GLY A 243 -7.58 2.75 -12.06
N LEU A 244 -7.23 1.68 -11.36
CA LEU A 244 -7.55 0.30 -11.73
C LEU A 244 -8.69 -0.28 -10.91
N GLN A 245 -9.13 0.38 -9.84
CA GLN A 245 -10.17 -0.14 -8.94
C GLN A 245 -11.53 -0.34 -9.62
N ALA A 246 -11.83 0.41 -10.70
CA ALA A 246 -13.01 0.19 -11.52
C ALA A 246 -12.87 -1.00 -12.51
N SER A 247 -11.62 -1.32 -12.89
CA SER A 247 -11.27 -2.40 -13.84
C SER A 247 -11.02 -3.74 -13.16
N VAL A 248 -10.68 -3.70 -11.87
CA VAL A 248 -10.82 -4.82 -10.97
C VAL A 248 -12.32 -4.94 -10.72
N ALA A 249 -13.02 -5.77 -11.50
CA ALA A 249 -14.33 -6.28 -11.09
C ALA A 249 -14.22 -6.61 -9.61
N PRO A 250 -15.08 -6.04 -8.74
CA PRO A 250 -14.78 -5.88 -7.32
C PRO A 250 -14.20 -7.19 -6.82
N ALA A 251 -12.87 -7.20 -6.58
CA ALA A 251 -12.25 -8.29 -5.87
C ALA A 251 -13.13 -8.41 -4.64
N GLU A 252 -13.82 -9.56 -4.50
CA GLU A 252 -14.86 -9.79 -3.51
C GLU A 252 -14.54 -8.90 -2.31
N GLN A 253 -15.34 -7.82 -2.12
CA GLN A 253 -15.42 -7.17 -0.82
C GLN A 253 -15.44 -8.35 0.11
N VAL A 254 -14.40 -8.57 0.92
CA VAL A 254 -14.37 -9.74 1.80
C VAL A 254 -15.68 -9.61 2.55
N PRO A 255 -16.72 -10.41 2.21
CA PRO A 255 -18.04 -10.09 2.67
C PRO A 255 -17.90 -10.17 4.17
N ASP A 256 -18.51 -9.22 4.88
CA ASP A 256 -18.66 -9.29 6.32
C ASP A 256 -18.77 -10.78 6.69
N PRO A 257 -17.92 -11.31 7.58
CA PRO A 257 -17.91 -12.73 7.89
C PRO A 257 -19.33 -13.27 8.15
N HIS A 258 -20.26 -12.44 8.62
CA HIS A 258 -21.69 -12.76 8.74
C HIS A 258 -22.42 -12.95 7.41
N VAL A 259 -22.12 -12.21 6.35
CA VAL A 259 -22.66 -12.39 4.98
C VAL A 259 -22.25 -13.75 4.39
N ARG A 260 -20.99 -14.18 4.59
CA ARG A 260 -20.53 -15.52 4.17
C ARG A 260 -21.25 -16.63 4.93
N LEU A 261 -21.46 -16.46 6.23
CA LEU A 261 -22.17 -17.45 7.05
C LEU A 261 -23.68 -17.48 6.78
N GLU A 262 -24.28 -16.32 6.49
CA GLU A 262 -25.66 -16.18 6.04
C GLU A 262 -25.89 -16.93 4.73
N ALA A 263 -25.07 -16.65 3.71
CA ALA A 263 -25.16 -17.32 2.42
C ALA A 263 -25.02 -18.84 2.57
N TYR A 264 -24.09 -19.28 3.41
CA TYR A 264 -23.90 -20.70 3.72
C TYR A 264 -25.13 -21.33 4.40
N GLY A 265 -25.71 -20.67 5.41
CA GLY A 265 -26.91 -21.16 6.08
C GLY A 265 -28.15 -21.18 5.17
N ARG A 266 -28.33 -20.17 4.32
CA ARG A 266 -29.42 -20.13 3.32
C ARG A 266 -29.27 -21.25 2.29
N ALA A 267 -28.05 -21.54 1.84
CA ALA A 267 -27.77 -22.63 0.89
C ALA A 267 -27.98 -24.04 1.49
N LEU A 268 -27.90 -24.19 2.82
CA LEU A 268 -28.29 -25.42 3.49
C LEU A 268 -29.81 -25.54 3.60
N PHE A 269 -30.51 -24.45 3.88
CA PHE A 269 -31.97 -24.42 3.92
C PHE A 269 -32.60 -24.73 2.55
N SER A 270 -32.01 -24.25 1.45
CA SER A 270 -32.53 -24.53 0.11
C SER A 270 -32.50 -26.02 -0.27
N ARG A 271 -31.71 -26.83 0.44
CA ARG A 271 -31.73 -28.30 0.30
C ARG A 271 -32.89 -28.94 1.07
N LEU A 272 -33.40 -28.27 2.10
CA LEU A 272 -34.49 -28.74 2.95
C LEU A 272 -35.86 -28.27 2.45
N THR A 273 -35.96 -27.06 1.91
CA THR A 273 -37.21 -26.41 1.50
C THR A 273 -37.01 -25.47 0.31
N ASP A 274 -38.05 -25.29 -0.52
CA ASP A 274 -38.08 -24.28 -1.58
C ASP A 274 -38.57 -22.91 -1.10
N ASP A 275 -38.99 -22.82 0.16
CA ASP A 275 -39.41 -21.57 0.78
C ASP A 275 -38.20 -20.65 1.02
N THR A 276 -38.24 -19.48 0.41
CA THR A 276 -37.17 -18.48 0.46
C THR A 276 -37.33 -17.49 1.62
N ASN A 277 -38.44 -17.55 2.38
CA ASN A 277 -38.72 -16.64 3.48
C ASN A 277 -37.95 -17.04 4.75
N LEU A 278 -36.65 -16.70 4.77
CA LEU A 278 -35.74 -17.00 5.87
C LEU A 278 -35.24 -15.72 6.52
N THR A 279 -35.28 -15.68 7.86
CA THR A 279 -34.72 -14.59 8.67
C THR A 279 -33.34 -14.95 9.18
N VAL A 280 -32.41 -14.00 9.25
CA VAL A 280 -31.06 -14.22 9.76
C VAL A 280 -30.81 -13.36 10.98
N ARG A 281 -30.14 -13.92 11.99
CA ARG A 281 -29.71 -13.20 13.20
C ARG A 281 -28.25 -13.50 13.49
N VAL A 282 -27.50 -12.46 13.85
CA VAL A 282 -26.14 -12.61 14.37
C VAL A 282 -26.22 -13.18 15.79
N LEU A 283 -25.39 -14.18 16.07
CA LEU A 283 -25.33 -14.79 17.40
C LEU A 283 -24.43 -13.97 18.33
N PRO A 284 -24.75 -13.92 19.63
CA PRO A 284 -23.91 -13.22 20.62
C PRO A 284 -22.51 -13.84 20.71
N ASP A 285 -21.58 -13.07 21.30
CA ASP A 285 -20.21 -13.49 21.63
C ASP A 285 -19.38 -13.97 20.42
N GLY A 286 -19.73 -13.54 19.20
CA GLY A 286 -19.02 -13.92 17.98
C GLY A 286 -19.20 -15.39 17.58
N LEU A 287 -20.30 -16.03 18.00
CA LEU A 287 -20.55 -17.46 17.72
C LEU A 287 -20.92 -17.77 16.26
N GLY A 288 -21.23 -16.75 15.46
CA GLY A 288 -21.61 -16.87 14.06
C GLY A 288 -23.02 -16.30 13.80
N VAL A 289 -23.83 -17.00 13.01
CA VAL A 289 -25.21 -16.58 12.67
C VAL A 289 -26.19 -17.74 12.81
N CYS A 290 -27.49 -17.44 12.90
CA CYS A 290 -28.54 -18.43 12.69
C CYS A 290 -29.49 -18.00 11.57
N VAL A 291 -29.91 -18.97 10.77
CA VAL A 291 -30.94 -18.82 9.73
C VAL A 291 -32.21 -19.50 10.23
N VAL A 292 -33.33 -18.79 10.20
CA VAL A 292 -34.61 -19.23 10.80
C VAL A 292 -35.68 -19.30 9.72
N HIS A 293 -36.31 -20.47 9.60
CA HIS A 293 -37.51 -20.68 8.81
C HIS A 293 -38.73 -20.79 9.74
N ALA A 294 -39.41 -19.68 9.96
CA ALA A 294 -40.45 -19.54 10.99
C ALA A 294 -41.84 -20.02 10.53
N VAL A 295 -41.92 -21.26 10.01
CA VAL A 295 -43.19 -21.89 9.59
C VAL A 295 -43.43 -23.22 10.30
N ARG A 296 -44.66 -23.72 10.24
CA ARG A 296 -45.00 -25.06 10.75
C ARG A 296 -44.24 -26.12 9.95
N GLY A 297 -43.38 -26.88 10.63
CA GLY A 297 -42.48 -27.86 10.00
C GLY A 297 -41.11 -27.31 9.58
N GLY A 298 -40.85 -26.01 9.78
CA GLY A 298 -39.54 -25.40 9.57
C GLY A 298 -38.54 -25.67 10.69
N GLY A 299 -37.52 -24.82 10.82
CA GLY A 299 -36.46 -24.97 11.81
C GLY A 299 -35.49 -23.80 11.85
N THR A 300 -34.41 -23.96 12.60
CA THR A 300 -33.29 -23.01 12.69
C THR A 300 -31.98 -23.74 12.41
N ILE A 301 -31.14 -23.17 11.55
CA ILE A 301 -29.76 -23.60 11.34
C ILE A 301 -28.83 -22.58 12.00
N PHE A 302 -28.10 -22.99 13.03
CA PHE A 302 -26.98 -22.24 13.59
C PHE A 302 -25.72 -22.55 12.79
N VAL A 303 -24.91 -21.54 12.47
CA VAL A 303 -23.71 -21.64 11.64
C VAL A 303 -22.53 -20.99 12.34
N ALA A 304 -21.49 -21.78 12.63
CA ALA A 304 -20.24 -21.29 13.23
C ALA A 304 -19.26 -20.82 12.16
N HIS A 305 -18.25 -20.06 12.57
CA HIS A 305 -17.19 -19.55 11.69
C HIS A 305 -16.39 -20.65 10.97
N ASP A 306 -16.25 -21.84 11.58
CA ASP A 306 -15.63 -23.03 10.98
C ASP A 306 -16.55 -23.80 10.01
N ARG A 307 -17.76 -23.26 9.75
CA ARG A 307 -18.83 -23.86 8.93
C ARG A 307 -19.38 -25.17 9.48
N SER A 308 -19.19 -25.45 10.77
CA SER A 308 -19.98 -26.44 11.48
C SER A 308 -21.37 -25.87 11.77
N VAL A 309 -22.39 -26.73 11.74
CA VAL A 309 -23.79 -26.29 11.84
C VAL A 309 -24.57 -27.10 12.84
N LEU A 310 -25.66 -26.54 13.36
CA LEU A 310 -26.68 -27.26 14.13
C LEU A 310 -28.06 -26.91 13.57
N TYR A 311 -28.79 -27.92 13.10
CA TYR A 311 -30.21 -27.80 12.78
C TYR A 311 -31.04 -28.19 14.00
N VAL A 312 -31.99 -27.33 14.35
CA VAL A 312 -33.06 -27.61 15.32
C VAL A 312 -34.41 -27.40 14.66
N ALA A 313 -35.31 -28.36 14.84
CA ALA A 313 -36.68 -28.26 14.34
C ALA A 313 -37.43 -27.12 15.04
N SER A 314 -38.45 -26.55 14.40
CA SER A 314 -39.24 -25.44 14.95
C SER A 314 -40.02 -25.77 16.23
N SER A 315 -40.08 -27.05 16.62
CA SER A 315 -40.60 -27.50 17.92
C SER A 315 -39.64 -27.25 19.10
N MET A 316 -38.37 -26.95 18.83
CA MET A 316 -37.39 -26.59 19.85
C MET A 316 -37.28 -25.06 19.95
N ASP A 317 -37.34 -24.52 21.17
CA ASP A 317 -37.16 -23.09 21.38
C ASP A 317 -35.73 -22.64 21.07
N PHE A 318 -35.61 -21.36 20.70
CA PHE A 318 -34.35 -20.78 20.22
C PHE A 318 -33.24 -20.85 21.27
N GLU A 319 -33.54 -20.56 22.54
CA GLU A 319 -32.55 -20.53 23.63
C GLU A 319 -31.97 -21.92 23.90
N ARG A 320 -32.80 -22.97 23.87
CA ARG A 320 -32.30 -24.34 23.96
C ARG A 320 -31.43 -24.73 22.77
N GLY A 321 -31.81 -24.32 21.56
CA GLY A 321 -31.00 -24.52 20.36
C GLY A 321 -29.65 -23.82 20.44
N LEU A 322 -29.63 -22.57 20.90
CA LEU A 322 -28.42 -21.79 21.10
C LEU A 322 -27.52 -22.40 22.19
N ALA A 323 -28.09 -22.86 23.30
CA ALA A 323 -27.35 -23.53 24.36
C ALA A 323 -26.67 -24.83 23.86
N ALA A 324 -27.39 -25.66 23.09
CA ALA A 324 -26.82 -26.87 22.49
C ALA A 324 -25.71 -26.54 21.48
N PHE A 325 -25.89 -25.49 20.68
CA PHE A 325 -24.87 -25.02 19.75
C PHE A 325 -23.62 -24.53 20.49
N ARG A 326 -23.79 -23.78 21.58
CA ARG A 326 -22.70 -23.33 22.46
C ARG A 326 -21.95 -24.48 23.11
N SER A 327 -22.64 -25.54 23.52
CA SER A 327 -22.01 -26.73 24.11
C SER A 327 -21.32 -27.65 23.09
N GLY A 328 -21.21 -27.24 21.82
CA GLY A 328 -20.52 -27.99 20.78
C GLY A 328 -21.37 -29.03 20.04
N SER A 329 -22.69 -29.08 20.26
CA SER A 329 -23.56 -29.96 19.48
C SER A 329 -23.61 -29.50 18.03
N ARG A 330 -23.49 -30.45 17.09
CA ARG A 330 -23.50 -30.20 15.64
C ARG A 330 -24.37 -31.24 14.92
N THR A 331 -24.95 -30.83 13.79
CA THR A 331 -25.67 -31.70 12.88
C THR A 331 -24.71 -32.19 11.80
N PRO A 332 -24.54 -33.51 11.61
CA PRO A 332 -23.74 -34.06 10.52
C PRO A 332 -24.23 -33.56 9.16
N ARG A 333 -23.29 -33.30 8.23
CA ARG A 333 -23.61 -32.65 6.94
C ARG A 333 -24.53 -33.48 6.07
N GLU A 334 -24.46 -34.80 6.18
CA GLU A 334 -25.26 -35.75 5.42
C GLU A 334 -26.76 -35.57 5.68
N LYS A 335 -27.15 -35.02 6.84
CA LYS A 335 -28.56 -34.74 7.18
C LYS A 335 -29.17 -33.60 6.37
N PHE A 336 -28.35 -32.80 5.69
CA PHE A 336 -28.80 -31.73 4.79
C PHE A 336 -28.76 -32.15 3.32
N ASP A 337 -28.24 -33.34 3.02
CA ASP A 337 -28.16 -33.87 1.67
C ASP A 337 -29.41 -34.71 1.39
N VAL A 338 -30.54 -34.01 1.27
CA VAL A 338 -31.81 -34.64 0.91
C VAL A 338 -31.79 -34.81 -0.61
N THR A 339 -31.42 -35.99 -1.09
CA THR A 339 -31.67 -36.37 -2.49
C THR A 339 -33.16 -36.21 -2.76
N ARG A 340 -33.53 -35.17 -3.51
CA ARG A 340 -34.88 -35.00 -4.04
C ARG A 340 -35.08 -35.84 -5.29
#